data_AF-A0A4Y7S253-F1
#
_entry.id   AF-A0A4Y7S253-F1
#
_cell.length_a   1.000
_cell.length_b   1.000
_cell.length_c   1.000
_cell.angle_alpha   90.00
_cell.angle_beta   90.00
_cell.angle_gamma   90.00
#
_symmetry.space_group_name_H-M   'P 1'
#
loop_
_entity.id
_entity.type
_entity.pdbx_description
1 polymer ?
#
loop_
_entity_poly.entity_id
_entity_poly.type
_entity_poly.pdbx_seq_one_letter_code
_entity_poly.pdbx_strand_id
1 'polypeptide(L)'
;MKQFLAALDCRSRAIWWHLCSHGHAKLSDLARAAGLDSDMEVILCLRQVINPVATNFLGEPVVEFASCRVDQATGEKINYHWWLKPAFLSKPAKGQPLVDVFETGNELVVIVDLNDRADSCQPEVTCRNGIVMIRFDHSNDR
;
A
#
# COMPACT_ATOMS: atom_id res chain seq x y z
N MET A 1 -0.05 1.99 12.75
CA MET A 1 0.39 1.54 11.40
C MET A 1 1.49 0.47 11.46
N LYS A 2 2.65 0.70 12.10
CA LYS A 2 3.73 -0.31 12.19
C LYS A 2 3.29 -1.69 12.71
N GLN A 3 2.50 -1.73 13.79
CA GLN A 3 1.99 -3.00 14.36
C GLN A 3 1.01 -3.72 13.43
N PHE A 4 0.16 -2.97 12.72
CA PHE A 4 -0.75 -3.51 11.72
C PHE A 4 0.04 -4.17 10.57
N LEU A 5 1.02 -3.45 10.01
CA LEU A 5 1.88 -3.98 8.93
C LEU A 5 2.70 -5.19 9.37
N ALA A 6 3.21 -5.19 10.60
CA ALA A 6 3.96 -6.32 11.16
C ALA A 6 3.10 -7.59 11.35
N ALA A 7 1.78 -7.44 11.43
CA ALA A 7 0.84 -8.56 11.52
C ALA A 7 0.41 -9.10 10.15
N LEU A 8 0.82 -8.48 9.04
CA LEU A 8 0.56 -8.93 7.68
C LEU A 8 1.76 -9.71 7.13
N ASP A 9 1.48 -10.79 6.40
CA ASP A 9 2.48 -11.47 5.58
C ASP A 9 2.94 -10.56 4.40
N CYS A 10 4.01 -10.93 3.71
CA CYS A 10 4.58 -10.12 2.63
C CYS A 10 3.61 -9.88 1.46
N ARG A 11 2.79 -10.87 1.10
CA ARG A 11 1.81 -10.75 0.01
C ARG A 11 0.68 -9.80 0.42
N SER A 12 0.19 -9.94 1.65
CA SER A 12 -0.82 -9.04 2.22
C SER A 12 -0.31 -7.60 2.35
N ARG A 13 0.98 -7.39 2.69
CA ARG A 13 1.62 -6.07 2.69
C ARG A 13 1.70 -5.47 1.29
N ALA A 14 2.04 -6.26 0.27
CA ALA A 14 2.06 -5.80 -1.11
C ALA A 14 0.67 -5.32 -1.58
N ILE A 15 -0.38 -6.09 -1.29
CA ILE A 15 -1.78 -5.70 -1.57
C ILE A 15 -2.13 -4.39 -0.86
N TRP A 16 -1.82 -4.31 0.44
CA TRP A 16 -2.09 -3.12 1.25
C TRP A 16 -1.45 -1.87 0.64
N TRP A 17 -0.16 -1.92 0.33
CA TRP A 17 0.57 -0.77 -0.22
C TRP A 17 0.10 -0.39 -1.62
N HIS A 18 -0.27 -1.37 -2.45
CA HIS A 18 -0.88 -1.09 -3.75
C HIS A 18 -2.20 -0.32 -3.59
N LEU A 19 -3.05 -0.73 -2.65
CA LEU A 19 -4.30 -0.04 -2.34
C LEU A 19 -4.09 1.33 -1.71
N CYS A 20 -3.08 1.52 -0.85
CA CYS A 20 -2.74 2.86 -0.35
C CYS A 20 -2.32 3.82 -1.46
N SER A 21 -1.64 3.31 -2.49
CA SER A 21 -1.12 4.14 -3.60
C SER A 21 -2.20 4.51 -4.62
N HIS A 22 -3.18 3.64 -4.86
CA HIS A 22 -4.18 3.82 -5.91
C HIS A 22 -5.60 4.06 -5.38
N GLY A 23 -5.83 3.84 -4.09
CA GLY A 23 -7.14 3.86 -3.43
C GLY A 23 -8.07 2.69 -3.77
N HIS A 24 -7.95 2.11 -4.97
CA HIS A 24 -8.71 0.96 -5.40
C HIS A 24 -7.99 0.12 -6.45
N ALA A 25 -8.39 -1.14 -6.65
CA ALA A 25 -7.82 -2.01 -7.68
C ALA A 25 -8.75 -3.17 -8.07
N LYS A 26 -8.52 -3.73 -9.27
CA LYS A 26 -9.06 -5.06 -9.64
C LYS A 26 -8.26 -6.16 -8.94
N LEU A 27 -8.86 -7.34 -8.82
CA LEU A 27 -8.18 -8.52 -8.27
C LEU A 27 -6.90 -8.86 -9.06
N SER A 28 -6.94 -8.78 -10.39
CA SER A 28 -5.78 -9.02 -11.25
C SER A 28 -4.61 -8.07 -10.99
N ASP A 29 -4.89 -6.81 -10.64
CA ASP A 29 -3.86 -5.82 -10.33
C ASP A 29 -3.23 -6.10 -8.97
N LEU A 30 -4.05 -6.48 -7.99
CA LEU A 30 -3.60 -6.91 -6.67
C LEU A 30 -2.80 -8.21 -6.73
N ALA A 31 -3.22 -9.18 -7.55
CA ALA A 31 -2.51 -10.43 -7.76
C ALA A 31 -1.11 -10.15 -8.32
N ARG A 32 -1.02 -9.30 -9.35
CA ARG A 32 0.25 -8.86 -9.93
C ARG A 32 1.12 -8.13 -8.92
N ALA A 33 0.57 -7.16 -8.18
CA ALA A 33 1.32 -6.40 -7.17
C ALA A 33 1.87 -7.29 -6.06
N ALA A 34 1.13 -8.33 -5.69
CA ALA A 34 1.52 -9.28 -4.68
C ALA A 34 2.25 -10.50 -5.24
N GLY A 35 2.46 -10.64 -6.55
CA GLY A 35 3.02 -11.86 -7.17
C GLY A 35 2.27 -13.15 -6.81
N LEU A 36 0.95 -13.09 -6.78
CA LEU A 36 0.03 -14.21 -6.58
C LEU A 36 -0.42 -14.78 -7.92
N ASP A 37 -0.77 -16.07 -7.93
CA ASP A 37 -1.07 -16.81 -9.17
C ASP A 37 -2.56 -16.71 -9.56
N SER A 38 -3.43 -16.25 -8.65
CA SER A 38 -4.87 -16.13 -8.93
C SER A 38 -5.61 -15.05 -8.15
N ASP A 39 -6.72 -14.60 -8.73
CA ASP A 39 -7.70 -13.72 -8.09
C ASP A 39 -8.27 -14.31 -6.79
N MET A 40 -8.35 -15.64 -6.67
CA MET A 40 -8.84 -16.29 -5.46
C MET A 40 -7.87 -16.11 -4.28
N GLU A 41 -6.56 -16.17 -4.51
CA GLU A 41 -5.57 -15.92 -3.46
C GLU A 41 -5.66 -14.49 -2.94
N VAL A 42 -5.91 -13.52 -3.83
CA VAL A 42 -6.17 -12.13 -3.43
C VAL A 42 -7.40 -12.04 -2.53
N ILE A 43 -8.51 -12.71 -2.90
CA ILE A 43 -9.72 -12.75 -2.07
C ILE A 43 -9.42 -13.35 -0.68
N LEU A 44 -8.61 -14.41 -0.61
CA LEU A 44 -8.19 -15.01 0.66
C LEU A 44 -7.37 -14.01 1.49
N CYS A 45 -6.38 -13.34 0.88
CA CYS A 45 -5.59 -12.32 1.57
C CYS A 45 -6.49 -11.20 2.13
N LEU A 46 -7.42 -10.69 1.32
CA LEU A 46 -8.34 -9.62 1.72
C LEU A 46 -9.27 -10.05 2.86
N ARG A 47 -9.90 -11.23 2.75
CA ARG A 47 -10.97 -11.66 3.65
C ARG A 47 -10.49 -12.42 4.89
N GLN A 48 -9.31 -13.05 4.83
CA GLN A 48 -8.79 -13.90 5.90
C GLN A 48 -7.58 -13.28 6.61
N VAL A 49 -6.88 -12.34 5.97
CA VAL A 49 -5.71 -11.67 6.57
C VAL A 49 -5.95 -10.18 6.77
N ILE A 50 -6.04 -9.40 5.69
CA ILE A 50 -6.05 -7.93 5.76
C ILE A 50 -7.24 -7.41 6.56
N ASN A 51 -8.47 -7.77 6.20
CA ASN A 51 -9.65 -7.26 6.91
C ASN A 51 -9.76 -7.80 8.35
N PRO A 52 -9.48 -9.08 8.64
CA PRO A 52 -9.44 -9.55 10.03
C PRO A 52 -8.37 -8.86 10.88
N VAL A 53 -7.14 -8.72 10.38
CA VAL A 53 -6.07 -8.00 11.08
C VAL A 53 -6.47 -6.53 11.27
N ALA A 54 -7.01 -5.88 10.24
CA ALA A 54 -7.52 -4.52 10.37
C ALA A 54 -8.63 -4.42 11.42
N THR A 55 -9.55 -5.37 11.48
CA THR A 55 -10.61 -5.38 12.50
C THR A 55 -10.02 -5.45 13.91
N ASN A 56 -8.97 -6.26 14.11
CA ASN A 56 -8.30 -6.41 15.40
C ASN A 56 -7.52 -5.15 15.82
N PHE A 57 -6.88 -4.44 14.89
CA PHE A 57 -6.01 -3.29 15.21
C PHE A 57 -6.67 -1.92 15.02
N LEU A 58 -7.67 -1.82 14.14
CA LEU A 58 -8.30 -0.58 13.67
C LEU A 58 -9.81 -0.57 13.94
N GLY A 59 -10.38 -1.67 14.44
CA GLY A 59 -11.79 -1.77 14.84
C GLY A 59 -12.76 -2.12 13.72
N GLU A 60 -12.33 -2.11 12.46
CA GLU A 60 -13.18 -2.45 11.31
C GLU A 60 -12.37 -2.98 10.11
N PRO A 61 -13.02 -3.66 9.14
CA PRO A 61 -12.43 -3.97 7.85
C PRO A 61 -12.03 -2.71 7.09
N VAL A 62 -10.86 -2.74 6.44
CA VAL A 62 -10.28 -1.58 5.73
C VAL A 62 -10.53 -1.61 4.23
N VAL A 63 -10.71 -2.81 3.65
CA VAL A 63 -10.97 -2.99 2.20
C VAL A 63 -12.37 -3.54 1.98
N GLU A 64 -13.07 -2.99 1.00
CA GLU A 64 -14.41 -3.46 0.62
C GLU A 64 -14.55 -3.57 -0.90
N PHE A 65 -15.39 -4.51 -1.33
CA PHE A 65 -15.73 -4.64 -2.74
C PHE A 65 -16.87 -3.69 -3.10
N ALA A 66 -16.74 -2.99 -4.23
CA ALA A 66 -17.82 -2.22 -4.81
C ALA A 66 -18.04 -2.64 -6.26
N SER A 67 -19.28 -3.04 -6.58
CA SER A 67 -19.69 -3.31 -7.96
C SER A 67 -19.66 -2.06 -8.82
N CYS A 68 -19.88 -0.89 -8.22
CA CYS A 68 -19.80 0.42 -8.85
C CYS A 68 -19.54 1.49 -7.80
N ARG A 69 -18.52 2.33 -8.00
CA ARG A 69 -18.23 3.52 -7.19
C ARG A 69 -17.57 4.59 -8.05
N VAL A 70 -17.84 5.85 -7.75
CA VAL A 70 -17.18 6.99 -8.40
C VAL A 70 -15.87 7.26 -7.67
N ASP A 71 -14.76 7.26 -8.40
CA ASP A 71 -13.49 7.73 -7.87
C ASP A 71 -13.57 9.25 -7.65
N GLN A 72 -13.34 9.68 -6.40
CA GLN A 72 -13.45 11.09 -6.02
C GLN A 72 -12.32 11.94 -6.59
N ALA A 73 -11.18 11.34 -6.94
CA ALA A 73 -10.04 12.07 -7.49
C ALA A 73 -10.25 12.39 -8.98
N THR A 74 -10.74 11.43 -9.76
CA THR A 74 -10.89 11.55 -11.22
C THR A 74 -12.32 11.86 -11.67
N GLY A 75 -13.32 11.57 -10.84
CA GLY A 75 -14.74 11.64 -11.21
C GLY A 75 -15.21 10.44 -12.04
N GLU A 76 -14.34 9.47 -12.31
CA GLU A 76 -14.67 8.32 -13.14
C GLU A 76 -15.55 7.30 -12.40
N LYS A 77 -16.46 6.67 -13.15
CA LYS A 77 -17.28 5.56 -12.64
C LYS A 77 -16.53 4.25 -12.81
N ILE A 78 -16.09 3.68 -11.70
CA ILE A 78 -15.29 2.47 -11.64
C ILE A 78 -16.16 1.29 -11.21
N ASN A 79 -16.10 0.19 -11.96
CA ASN A 79 -16.91 -1.00 -11.71
C ASN A 79 -16.05 -2.18 -11.24
N TYR A 80 -16.58 -2.97 -10.30
CA TYR A 80 -16.01 -4.23 -9.83
C TYR A 80 -14.58 -4.13 -9.28
N HIS A 81 -14.33 -3.12 -8.44
CA HIS A 81 -13.03 -2.92 -7.77
C HIS A 81 -13.13 -3.18 -6.28
N TRP A 82 -11.98 -3.47 -5.67
CA TRP A 82 -11.77 -3.43 -4.23
C TRP A 82 -11.21 -2.07 -3.84
N TRP A 83 -11.78 -1.48 -2.80
CA TRP A 83 -11.54 -0.11 -2.39
C TRP A 83 -11.01 -0.09 -0.97
N LEU A 84 -9.93 0.67 -0.77
CA LEU A 84 -9.52 1.09 0.55
C LEU A 84 -10.52 2.15 1.05
N LYS A 85 -11.03 1.98 2.27
CA LYS A 85 -11.94 2.99 2.83
C LYS A 85 -11.20 4.31 3.05
N PRO A 86 -11.85 5.47 2.80
CA PRO A 86 -11.19 6.77 2.88
C PRO A 86 -10.55 7.10 4.23
N ALA A 87 -11.08 6.57 5.35
CA ALA A 87 -10.50 6.76 6.68
C ALA A 87 -9.08 6.18 6.82
N PHE A 88 -8.71 5.25 5.94
CA PHE A 88 -7.40 4.58 5.94
C PHE A 88 -6.55 4.93 4.72
N LEU A 89 -7.07 5.74 3.78
CA LEU A 89 -6.22 6.42 2.81
C LEU A 89 -5.28 7.32 3.60
N SER A 90 -3.98 7.13 3.39
CA SER A 90 -2.92 7.70 4.21
C SER A 90 -3.15 9.19 4.50
N LYS A 91 -3.49 9.49 5.75
CA LYS A 91 -3.14 10.76 6.40
C LYS A 91 -2.10 10.44 7.46
N PRO A 92 -0.83 10.69 7.19
CA PRO A 92 0.20 10.37 8.14
C PRO A 92 0.12 11.28 9.36
N ALA A 93 0.37 10.69 10.53
CA ALA A 93 0.66 11.48 11.71
C ALA A 93 1.98 12.24 11.48
N LYS A 94 2.05 13.52 11.85
CA LYS A 94 3.29 14.31 11.85
C LYS A 94 4.38 13.51 12.57
N GLY A 95 5.41 13.06 11.84
CA GLY A 95 6.39 12.13 12.39
C GLY A 95 7.44 11.63 11.39
N GLN A 96 8.25 10.66 11.84
CA GLN A 96 9.28 10.00 11.05
C GLN A 96 8.68 9.24 9.84
N PRO A 97 9.42 9.12 8.72
CA PRO A 97 8.97 8.34 7.56
C PRO A 97 8.72 6.88 7.97
N LEU A 98 7.69 6.28 7.38
CA LEU A 98 7.40 4.87 7.56
C LEU A 98 8.13 4.09 6.45
N VAL A 99 9.07 3.24 6.86
CA VAL A 99 9.77 2.33 5.96
C VAL A 99 9.28 0.92 6.21
N ASP A 100 8.89 0.22 5.15
CA ASP A 100 8.51 -1.19 5.17
C ASP A 100 9.35 -1.94 4.14
N VAL A 101 9.93 -3.06 4.56
CA VAL A 101 10.81 -3.89 3.73
C VAL A 101 10.32 -5.33 3.80
N PHE A 102 10.11 -5.93 2.64
CA PHE A 102 9.65 -7.31 2.54
C PHE A 102 10.00 -7.92 1.18
N GLU A 103 9.98 -9.25 1.11
CA GLU A 103 10.24 -10.00 -0.11
C GLU A 103 8.93 -10.55 -0.68
N THR A 104 8.73 -10.39 -1.98
CA THR A 104 7.57 -10.86 -2.73
C THR A 104 8.06 -11.73 -3.87
N GLY A 105 8.00 -13.06 -3.71
CA GLY A 105 8.62 -13.99 -4.66
C GLY A 105 10.14 -13.81 -4.70
N ASN A 106 10.66 -13.34 -5.84
CA ASN A 106 12.09 -13.07 -6.05
C ASN A 106 12.42 -11.57 -5.98
N GLU A 107 11.49 -10.73 -5.54
CA GLU A 107 11.63 -9.27 -5.53
C GLU A 107 11.76 -8.76 -4.09
N LEU A 108 12.75 -7.91 -3.83
CA LEU A 108 12.85 -7.14 -2.59
C LEU A 108 12.08 -5.83 -2.77
N VAL A 109 11.05 -5.63 -1.96
CA VAL A 109 10.21 -4.44 -1.99
C VAL A 109 10.56 -3.54 -0.81
N VAL A 110 10.88 -2.28 -1.10
CA VAL A 110 11.14 -1.24 -0.11
C VAL A 110 10.11 -0.14 -0.33
N ILE A 111 9.20 0.03 0.62
CA ILE A 111 8.22 1.11 0.64
C ILE A 111 8.68 2.18 1.61
N VAL A 112 8.73 3.42 1.14
CA VAL A 112 9.01 4.60 1.96
C VAL A 112 7.82 5.55 1.83
N ASP A 113 7.03 5.65 2.88
CA ASP A 113 5.99 6.68 3.00
C ASP A 113 6.62 7.95 3.60
N LEU A 114 6.70 8.98 2.77
CA LEU A 114 7.33 10.28 3.07
C LEU A 114 6.37 11.27 3.74
N ASN A 115 5.13 10.88 4.02
CA ASN A 115 4.10 11.76 4.56
C ASN A 115 3.80 12.97 3.64
N ASP A 116 3.43 14.13 4.20
CA ASP A 116 3.16 15.39 3.48
C ASP A 116 4.38 15.98 2.72
N ARG A 117 5.50 15.26 2.63
CA ARG A 117 6.70 15.70 1.88
C ARG A 117 6.72 15.21 0.43
N ALA A 118 5.66 14.52 -0.01
CA ALA A 118 5.59 13.90 -1.33
C ALA A 118 5.75 14.89 -2.50
N ASP A 119 5.25 16.13 -2.35
CA ASP A 119 5.24 17.10 -3.45
C ASP A 119 6.60 17.76 -3.74
N SER A 120 7.62 17.56 -2.90
CA SER A 120 8.95 18.19 -3.04
C SER A 120 10.14 17.22 -3.05
N CYS A 121 9.92 15.91 -2.89
CA CYS A 121 11.00 14.94 -2.79
C CYS A 121 11.16 14.11 -4.07
N GLN A 122 12.22 14.37 -4.83
CA GLN A 122 12.70 13.42 -5.84
C GLN A 122 13.76 12.51 -5.20
N PRO A 123 13.52 11.19 -5.07
CA PRO A 123 14.52 10.29 -4.55
C PRO A 123 15.67 10.10 -5.54
N GLU A 124 16.90 10.23 -5.06
CA GLU A 124 18.09 9.76 -5.76
C GLU A 124 18.31 8.28 -5.43
N VAL A 125 18.37 7.42 -6.45
CA VAL A 125 18.66 6.00 -6.28
C VAL A 125 20.03 5.71 -6.88
N THR A 126 20.96 5.23 -6.05
CA THR A 126 22.29 4.81 -6.48
C THR A 126 22.51 3.33 -6.16
N CYS A 127 23.16 2.62 -7.08
CA CYS A 127 23.55 1.22 -6.89
C CYS A 127 25.05 1.08 -7.17
N ARG A 128 25.84 0.74 -6.16
CA ARG A 128 27.28 0.55 -6.28
C ARG A 128 27.74 -0.61 -5.41
N ASN A 129 28.53 -1.53 -5.98
CA ASN A 129 29.07 -2.71 -5.29
C ASN A 129 27.99 -3.57 -4.58
N GLY A 130 26.80 -3.69 -5.17
CA GLY A 130 25.68 -4.44 -4.58
C GLY A 130 24.95 -3.71 -3.44
N ILE A 131 25.28 -2.45 -3.17
CA ILE A 131 24.60 -1.61 -2.19
C ILE A 131 23.66 -0.65 -2.93
N VAL A 132 22.37 -0.71 -2.60
CA VAL A 132 21.36 0.25 -3.06
C VAL A 132 21.17 1.31 -1.98
N MET A 133 21.30 2.57 -2.36
CA MET A 133 21.05 3.72 -1.50
C MET A 133 19.97 4.61 -2.12
N ILE A 134 18.89 4.82 -1.36
CA ILE A 134 17.79 5.71 -1.72
C ILE A 134 17.91 6.95 -0.83
N ARG A 135 18.15 8.12 -1.44
CA ARG A 135 18.34 9.39 -0.73
C ARG A 135 17.19 10.33 -1.05
N PHE A 136 16.63 10.94 -0.01
CA PHE A 136 15.59 11.95 -0.15
C PHE A 136 16.17 13.29 0.28
N ASP A 137 16.24 14.26 -0.63
CA ASP A 137 16.72 15.59 -0.28
C ASP A 137 15.68 16.30 0.59
N HIS A 138 16.12 16.76 1.75
CA HIS A 138 15.32 17.61 2.63
C HIS A 138 15.67 19.05 2.33
N SER A 139 15.29 19.55 1.14
CA SER A 139 15.22 20.98 0.93
C SER A 139 14.10 21.51 1.82
N ASN A 140 14.48 22.03 2.99
CA ASN A 140 13.63 22.93 3.76
C ASN A 140 13.28 24.09 2.83
N ASP A 141 12.09 24.10 2.25
CA ASP A 141 11.47 25.33 1.82
C ASP A 141 11.40 26.26 3.04
N ARG A 142 12.19 27.33 2.99
CA ARG A 142 12.10 28.47 3.89
C ARG A 142 11.08 29.45 3.36
#